data_AF-A0A3S1ZYD1-F1
#
_entry.id   AF-A0A3S1ZYD1-F1
#
_cell.length_a   1.000
_cell.length_b   1.000
_cell.length_c   1.000
_cell.angle_alpha   90.00
_cell.angle_beta   90.00
_cell.angle_gamma   90.00
#
_symmetry.space_group_name_H-M   'P 1'
#
loop_
_entity.id
_entity.type
_entity.pdbx_description
1 polymer ?
#
loop_
_entity_poly.entity_id
_entity_poly.type
_entity_poly.pdbx_seq_one_letter_code
_entity_poly.pdbx_strand_id
1 'polypeptide(L)'
;RNLITDVAGLRVGNASDARLKSGVTTVLCDASTVAGVQILGGAPGTRETDLLEPHNSVDVVHAVVLSGGSAFGLDAASGVQAALRERGIGLEVGGFRVPIVPSAILFDLHNGGDKDWGRYPPYRE
;
A
#
# COMPACT_ATOMS: atom_id res chain seq x y z
N ARG A 1 13.36 -17.56 9.84
CA ARG A 1 14.20 -16.36 10.07
C ARG A 1 13.59 -15.42 11.12
N ASN A 2 12.41 -15.75 11.67
CA ASN A 2 11.58 -14.89 12.50
C ASN A 2 11.17 -13.60 11.75
N LEU A 3 10.70 -13.78 10.52
CA LEU A 3 10.28 -12.69 9.63
C LEU A 3 8.89 -12.98 9.06
N ILE A 4 8.15 -11.94 8.66
CA ILE A 4 6.87 -12.12 7.92
C ILE A 4 7.05 -12.94 6.64
N THR A 5 8.23 -12.86 6.01
CA THR A 5 8.60 -13.62 4.81
C THR A 5 8.98 -15.08 5.10
N ASP A 6 8.85 -15.56 6.34
CA ASP A 6 8.83 -16.99 6.61
C ASP A 6 7.49 -17.62 6.18
N VAL A 7 6.44 -16.81 5.97
CA VAL A 7 5.23 -17.23 5.27
C VAL A 7 5.52 -17.25 3.76
N ALA A 8 5.38 -18.41 3.14
CA ALA A 8 5.64 -18.58 1.70
C ALA A 8 4.71 -17.71 0.85
N GLY A 9 5.24 -17.17 -0.24
CA GLY A 9 4.48 -16.30 -1.16
C GLY A 9 4.40 -14.83 -0.73
N LEU A 10 4.91 -14.45 0.44
CA LEU A 10 5.04 -13.06 0.86
C LEU A 10 6.44 -12.51 0.57
N ARG A 11 6.49 -11.35 -0.06
CA ARG A 11 7.71 -10.56 -0.26
C ARG A 11 7.55 -9.17 0.36
N VAL A 12 8.64 -8.58 0.82
CA VAL A 12 8.64 -7.22 1.40
C VAL A 12 9.60 -6.34 0.61
N GLY A 13 9.13 -5.17 0.20
CA GLY A 13 9.92 -4.12 -0.42
C GLY A 13 9.89 -2.85 0.43
N ASN A 14 10.99 -2.11 0.49
CA ASN A 14 11.08 -0.84 1.19
C ASN A 14 11.75 0.20 0.27
N ALA A 15 11.21 1.41 0.24
CA ALA A 15 11.81 2.58 -0.37
C ALA A 15 11.81 3.72 0.64
N SER A 16 12.90 4.48 0.73
CA SER A 16 13.02 5.60 1.65
C SER A 16 13.73 6.79 1.01
N ASP A 17 13.35 7.99 1.45
CA ASP A 17 13.99 9.24 1.07
C ASP A 17 14.49 9.93 2.34
N ALA A 18 15.82 10.07 2.45
CA ALA A 18 16.47 10.65 3.62
C ALA A 18 16.26 12.17 3.73
N ARG A 19 16.06 12.89 2.62
CA ARG A 19 15.77 14.33 2.61
C ARG A 19 14.33 14.56 3.08
N LEU A 20 13.39 13.76 2.56
CA LEU A 20 11.99 13.73 3.00
C LEU A 20 11.86 13.20 4.44
N LYS A 21 12.81 12.38 4.89
CA LYS A 21 12.78 11.57 6.12
C LYS A 21 11.57 10.64 6.20
N SER A 22 11.11 10.14 5.06
CA SER A 22 9.94 9.27 4.99
C SER A 22 10.21 8.07 4.08
N GLY A 23 9.21 7.21 3.91
CA GLY A 23 9.32 6.04 3.07
C GLY A 23 8.03 5.23 2.98
N VAL A 24 8.13 4.17 2.20
CA VAL A 24 7.04 3.23 1.90
C VAL A 24 7.56 1.80 2.12
N THR A 25 6.75 0.98 2.79
CA THR A 25 6.92 -0.47 2.87
C THR A 25 5.76 -1.13 2.14
N THR A 26 6.05 -2.08 1.26
CA THR A 26 5.03 -2.87 0.58
C THR A 26 5.22 -4.35 0.89
N VAL A 27 4.13 -5.02 1.25
CA VAL A 27 4.05 -6.48 1.27
C VAL A 27 3.42 -6.92 -0.05
N LEU A 28 4.16 -7.66 -0.88
CA LEU A 28 3.69 -8.22 -2.14
C LEU A 28 3.30 -9.69 -1.95
N CYS A 29 2.21 -10.08 -2.60
CA CYS A 29 1.76 -11.47 -2.64
C CYS A 29 2.12 -12.10 -3.99
N ASP A 30 2.72 -13.28 -4.00
CA ASP A 30 3.06 -14.01 -5.23
C ASP A 30 1.83 -14.49 -5.99
N ALA A 31 0.74 -14.77 -5.27
CA ALA A 31 -0.59 -15.02 -5.78
C ALA A 31 -1.59 -14.12 -5.05
N SER A 32 -2.75 -13.85 -5.67
CA SER A 32 -3.85 -13.16 -5.00
C SER A 32 -4.16 -13.85 -3.67
N THR A 33 -4.16 -13.07 -2.59
CA THR A 33 -4.19 -13.60 -1.21
C THR A 33 -5.40 -13.05 -0.47
N VAL A 34 -6.12 -13.90 0.25
CA VAL A 34 -7.28 -13.49 1.05
C VAL A 34 -6.84 -12.51 2.15
N ALA A 35 -7.58 -11.42 2.33
CA ALA A 35 -7.27 -10.41 3.34
C ALA A 35 -8.51 -9.85 4.02
N GLY A 36 -8.32 -9.44 5.27
CA GLY A 36 -9.26 -8.64 6.05
C GLY A 36 -8.49 -7.54 6.79
N VAL A 37 -9.19 -6.49 7.23
CA VAL A 37 -8.57 -5.38 7.97
C VAL A 37 -9.39 -5.01 9.19
N GLN A 38 -8.71 -4.62 10.26
CA GLN A 38 -9.34 -4.03 11.43
C GLN A 38 -8.62 -2.73 11.79
N ILE A 39 -9.37 -1.64 11.86
CA ILE A 39 -8.86 -0.31 12.19
C ILE A 39 -9.25 0.00 13.62
N LEU A 40 -8.24 0.19 14.47
CA LEU A 40 -8.44 0.44 15.91
C LEU A 40 -8.15 1.89 16.32
N GLY A 41 -7.47 2.66 15.47
CA GLY A 41 -7.13 4.06 15.73
C GLY A 41 -8.29 5.01 15.43
N GLY A 42 -8.42 6.09 16.19
CA GLY A 42 -9.51 7.08 16.05
C GLY A 42 -9.38 8.08 14.90
N ALA A 43 -8.23 8.13 14.23
CA ALA A 43 -7.98 9.00 13.09
C ALA A 43 -7.21 8.24 11.98
N PRO A 44 -7.86 7.26 11.32
CA PRO A 44 -7.20 6.46 10.29
C PRO A 44 -6.97 7.26 9.01
N GLY A 45 -5.87 6.95 8.32
CA GLY A 45 -5.70 7.27 6.91
C GLY A 45 -5.51 5.97 6.16
N THR A 46 -6.50 5.59 5.35
CA THR A 46 -6.52 4.31 4.65
C THR A 46 -7.05 4.46 3.23
N ARG A 47 -6.77 3.44 2.42
CA ARG A 47 -7.29 3.28 1.05
C ARG A 47 -7.74 1.85 0.87
N GLU A 48 -8.85 1.65 0.14
CA GLU A 48 -9.37 0.34 -0.28
C GLU A 48 -9.71 -0.60 0.90
N THR A 49 -9.90 -0.07 2.12
CA THR A 49 -10.21 -0.89 3.29
C THR A 49 -11.65 -1.40 3.31
N ASP A 50 -12.62 -0.63 2.79
CA ASP A 50 -14.02 -1.07 2.71
C ASP A 50 -14.17 -2.33 1.85
N LEU A 51 -13.33 -2.50 0.81
CA LEU A 51 -13.35 -3.70 -0.02
C LEU A 51 -13.06 -4.98 0.78
N LEU A 52 -12.32 -4.89 1.89
CA LEU A 52 -11.90 -6.04 2.70
C LEU A 52 -12.95 -6.47 3.74
N GLU A 53 -14.12 -5.83 3.75
CA GLU A 53 -15.23 -6.29 4.58
C GLU A 53 -15.71 -7.68 4.10
N PRO A 54 -15.90 -8.67 5.00
CA PRO A 54 -16.19 -10.05 4.61
C PRO A 54 -17.46 -10.28 3.78
N HIS A 55 -18.35 -9.29 3.72
CA HIS A 55 -19.60 -9.36 2.95
C HIS A 55 -19.46 -8.86 1.51
N ASN A 56 -18.31 -8.29 1.15
CA ASN A 56 -18.03 -7.82 -0.21
C ASN A 56 -17.53 -8.95 -1.11
N SER A 57 -17.63 -8.75 -2.42
CA SER A 57 -17.27 -9.75 -3.43
C SER A 57 -15.78 -9.87 -3.69
N VAL A 58 -14.98 -8.86 -3.29
CA VAL A 58 -13.53 -8.85 -3.43
C VAL A 58 -12.93 -9.26 -2.09
N ASP A 59 -12.38 -10.47 -2.02
CA ASP A 59 -11.77 -11.02 -0.81
C ASP A 59 -10.23 -11.13 -0.91
N VAL A 60 -9.66 -10.86 -2.09
CA VAL A 60 -8.23 -10.99 -2.37
C VAL A 60 -7.50 -9.66 -2.63
N VAL A 61 -6.26 -9.60 -2.16
CA VAL A 61 -5.32 -8.50 -2.42
C VAL A 61 -4.09 -9.00 -3.17
N HIS A 62 -3.38 -8.07 -3.80
CA HIS A 62 -2.12 -8.36 -4.51
C HIS A 62 -0.91 -7.76 -3.77
N ALA A 63 -1.17 -6.73 -2.97
CA ALA A 63 -0.19 -6.11 -2.10
C ALA A 63 -0.88 -5.35 -0.96
N VAL A 64 -0.14 -5.06 0.10
CA VAL A 64 -0.51 -4.09 1.14
C VAL A 64 0.59 -3.04 1.25
N VAL A 65 0.21 -1.77 1.33
CA VAL A 65 1.14 -0.63 1.39
C VAL A 65 1.05 0.08 2.74
N LEU A 66 2.20 0.29 3.36
CA LEU A 66 2.37 1.12 4.54
C LEU A 66 3.24 2.32 4.15
N SER A 67 2.76 3.54 4.36
CA SER A 67 3.49 4.74 3.96
C SER A 67 3.56 5.78 5.08
N GLY A 68 4.65 6.53 5.13
CA GLY A 68 4.68 7.83 5.80
C GLY A 68 3.87 8.88 5.05
N GLY A 69 4.01 10.15 5.42
CA GLY A 69 3.41 11.28 4.70
C GLY A 69 1.99 11.65 5.09
N SER A 70 1.40 11.03 6.11
CA SER A 70 -0.02 11.19 6.43
C SER A 70 -0.89 10.91 5.19
N ALA A 71 -2.03 11.60 5.02
CA ALA A 71 -2.95 11.37 3.91
C ALA A 71 -2.28 11.49 2.52
N PHE A 72 -1.20 12.27 2.37
CA PHE A 72 -0.43 12.34 1.13
C PHE A 72 0.25 11.02 0.76
N GLY A 73 0.57 10.19 1.75
CA GLY A 73 1.16 8.87 1.58
C GLY A 73 0.24 7.85 0.91
N LEU A 74 -1.07 8.10 0.85
CA LEU A 74 -2.02 7.23 0.16
C LEU A 74 -1.73 7.12 -1.34
N ASP A 75 -0.99 8.08 -1.91
CA ASP A 75 -0.50 8.04 -3.28
C ASP A 75 0.45 6.87 -3.55
N ALA A 76 1.15 6.35 -2.52
CA ALA A 76 2.05 5.21 -2.65
C ALA A 76 1.36 3.96 -3.21
N ALA A 77 0.10 3.73 -2.82
CA ALA A 77 -0.68 2.61 -3.34
C ALA A 77 -0.85 2.66 -4.86
N SER A 78 -0.90 3.87 -5.44
CA SER A 78 -1.05 4.06 -6.88
C SER A 78 0.22 3.66 -7.64
N GLY A 79 1.40 3.94 -7.09
CA GLY A 79 2.68 3.47 -7.64
C GLY A 79 2.78 1.95 -7.65
N VAL A 80 2.36 1.30 -6.55
CA VAL A 80 2.31 -0.17 -6.47
C VAL A 80 1.27 -0.75 -7.45
N GLN A 81 0.09 -0.15 -7.58
CA GLN A 81 -0.89 -0.54 -8.60
C GLN A 81 -0.32 -0.43 -10.01
N ALA A 82 0.41 0.64 -10.33
CA ALA A 82 1.06 0.79 -11.63
C ALA A 82 2.07 -0.33 -11.90
N ALA A 83 2.96 -0.61 -10.95
CA ALA A 83 3.96 -1.68 -11.07
C ALA A 83 3.34 -3.09 -11.19
N LEU A 84 2.25 -3.36 -10.48
CA LEU A 84 1.51 -4.62 -10.59
C LEU A 84 0.78 -4.74 -11.94
N ARG A 85 0.18 -3.65 -12.41
CA ARG A 85 -0.49 -3.58 -13.71
C ARG A 85 0.48 -3.87 -14.85
N GLU A 86 1.68 -3.28 -14.84
CA GLU A 86 2.73 -3.55 -15.84
C GLU A 86 3.11 -5.03 -15.91
N ARG A 87 3.03 -5.74 -14.79
CA ARG A 87 3.31 -7.18 -14.69
C ARG A 87 2.09 -8.05 -14.99
N GLY A 88 0.96 -7.45 -15.33
CA GLY A 88 -0.29 -8.16 -15.50
C GLY A 88 -0.74 -8.88 -14.24
N ILE A 89 -0.59 -8.27 -13.06
CA ILE A 89 -1.08 -8.82 -11.79
C ILE A 89 -2.30 -8.01 -11.35
N GLY A 90 -3.39 -8.69 -10.97
CA GLY A 90 -4.63 -8.06 -10.52
C GLY A 90 -5.82 -8.99 -10.61
N LEU A 91 -6.94 -8.55 -10.06
CA LEU A 91 -8.23 -9.21 -10.15
C LEU A 91 -8.82 -9.00 -11.55
N GLU A 92 -9.32 -10.07 -12.17
CA GLU A 92 -10.01 -9.96 -13.46
C GLU A 92 -11.45 -9.48 -13.24
N VAL A 93 -11.82 -8.36 -13.87
CA VAL A 93 -13.14 -7.75 -13.78
C VAL A 93 -13.51 -7.23 -15.17
N GLY A 94 -14.46 -7.89 -15.82
CA GLY A 94 -15.03 -7.42 -17.09
C GLY A 94 -14.00 -7.26 -18.22
N GLY A 95 -13.01 -8.14 -18.29
CA GLY A 95 -11.92 -8.09 -19.26
C GLY A 95 -10.75 -7.17 -18.87
N PHE A 96 -10.83 -6.51 -17.71
CA PHE A 96 -9.75 -5.68 -17.16
C PHE A 96 -9.06 -6.40 -16.00
N ARG A 97 -7.76 -6.17 -15.84
CA ARG A 97 -7.00 -6.66 -14.68
C ARG A 97 -6.71 -5.51 -13.74
N VAL A 98 -7.30 -5.54 -12.54
CA VAL A 98 -7.30 -4.45 -11.56
C VAL A 98 -6.53 -4.90 -10.29
N PRO A 99 -5.34 -4.37 -10.02
CA PRO A 99 -4.62 -4.69 -8.79
C PRO A 99 -5.33 -4.06 -7.58
N ILE A 100 -5.77 -4.90 -6.64
CA ILE A 100 -6.30 -4.49 -5.34
C ILE A 100 -5.14 -4.29 -4.36
N VAL A 101 -4.95 -3.06 -3.88
CA VAL A 101 -3.79 -2.64 -3.08
C VAL A 101 -4.25 -1.75 -1.91
N PRO A 102 -4.73 -2.35 -0.82
CA PRO A 102 -5.07 -1.62 0.39
C PRO A 102 -3.85 -0.94 0.99
N SER A 103 -4.05 0.24 1.56
CA SER A 103 -2.96 0.97 2.22
C SER A 103 -3.37 1.60 3.53
N ALA A 104 -2.38 1.77 4.41
CA ALA A 104 -2.49 2.56 5.62
C ALA A 104 -1.30 3.53 5.73
N ILE A 105 -1.54 4.71 6.30
CA ILE A 105 -0.50 5.72 6.48
C ILE A 105 -0.20 5.98 7.95
N LEU A 106 0.97 6.58 8.18
CA LEU A 106 1.32 7.20 9.46
C LEU A 106 1.66 8.68 9.27
N PHE A 107 1.56 9.45 10.35
CA PHE A 107 1.96 10.85 10.36
C PHE A 107 3.44 10.98 10.70
N ASP A 108 4.25 11.45 9.76
CA ASP A 108 5.66 11.80 9.97
C ASP A 108 6.02 13.19 9.44
N LEU A 109 5.02 14.03 9.10
CA LEU A 109 5.25 15.33 8.46
C LEU A 109 6.10 16.29 9.32
N HIS A 110 6.10 16.10 10.65
CA HIS A 110 6.85 16.94 11.59
C HIS A 110 8.24 16.37 11.97
N ASN A 111 8.78 15.43 11.20
CA ASN A 111 10.09 14.80 11.47
C ASN A 111 11.32 15.64 11.06
N GLY A 112 11.11 16.87 10.60
CA GLY A 112 12.17 17.78 10.15
C GLY A 112 12.87 17.36 8.85
N GLY A 113 12.20 16.60 7.99
CA GLY A 113 12.60 16.42 6.58
C GLY A 113 11.94 17.45 5.67
N ASP A 114 12.45 17.64 4.47
CA ASP A 114 11.92 18.58 3.48
C ASP A 114 10.51 18.17 3.01
N LYS A 115 9.53 19.06 3.21
CA LYS A 115 8.13 18.86 2.81
C LYS A 115 7.71 19.79 1.68
N ASP A 116 8.64 20.56 1.11
CA ASP A 116 8.38 21.50 0.01
C ASP A 116 8.47 20.83 -1.37
N TRP A 117 7.68 19.77 -1.57
CA TRP A 117 7.63 18.99 -2.81
C TRP A 117 6.74 19.63 -3.89
N GLY A 118 6.21 20.83 -3.66
CA GLY A 118 5.31 21.52 -4.58
C GLY A 118 3.95 20.83 -4.70
N ARG A 119 3.50 20.58 -5.94
CA ARG A 119 2.10 20.20 -6.22
C ARG A 119 1.74 18.77 -5.86
N TYR A 120 2.64 17.81 -6.11
CA TYR A 120 2.37 16.39 -5.94
C TYR A 120 3.33 15.80 -4.90
N PRO A 121 2.83 14.99 -3.96
CA PRO A 121 3.70 14.34 -3.00
C PRO A 121 4.51 13.22 -3.69
N PRO A 122 5.72 12.91 -3.21
CA PRO A 122 6.65 12.03 -3.92
C PRO A 122 6.40 10.52 -3.71
N TYR A 123 5.31 10.13 -3.04
CA TYR A 123 5.12 8.75 -2.57
C TYR A 123 4.79 7.73 -3.67
N ARG A 124 4.31 8.18 -4.84
CA ARG A 124 3.88 7.29 -5.93
C ARG A 124 5.00 6.80 -6.85
N GLU A 125 6.15 7.46 -6.81
CA GLU A 125 7.27 7.24 -7.74
C GLU A 125 8.36 6.37 -7.10
#